data_AF-A0AAE1ATE3-F1
#
_entry.id   AF-A0AAE1ATE3-F1
#
_cell.length_a   1.000
_cell.length_b   1.000
_cell.length_c   1.000
_cell.angle_alpha   90.00
_cell.angle_beta   90.00
_cell.angle_gamma   90.00
#
_symmetry.space_group_name_H-M   'P 1'
#
loop_
_entity.id
_entity.type
_entity.pdbx_description
1 polymer ?
#
loop_
_entity_poly.entity_id
_entity_poly.type
_entity_poly.pdbx_seq_one_letter_code
_entity_poly.pdbx_strand_id
1 'polypeptide(L)'
;MGLPELYLYGKNTQSISFSDFVNRELILFSNTDIIRSIPSLMDGFKPGQRKVIFTCIKRNLTTKELKVAQLAGSVAEQSAYHHGEVGQIES
;
A
#
# COMPACT_ATOMS: atom_id res chain seq x y z
N MET A 1 -13.11 -14.06 -3.33
CA MET A 1 -14.47 -14.00 -2.74
C MET A 1 -14.89 -12.54 -2.72
N GLY A 2 -15.77 -12.15 -3.64
CA GLY A 2 -16.14 -10.75 -3.91
C GLY A 2 -17.40 -10.33 -3.17
N LEU A 3 -17.29 -10.09 -1.87
CA LEU A 3 -18.30 -9.31 -1.15
C LEU A 3 -18.12 -7.84 -1.53
N PRO A 4 -19.21 -7.08 -1.76
CA PRO A 4 -19.10 -5.64 -2.01
C PRO A 4 -18.50 -4.96 -0.78
N GLU A 5 -17.47 -4.14 -0.98
CA GLU A 5 -16.96 -3.28 0.08
C GLU A 5 -18.11 -2.40 0.58
N LEU A 6 -18.41 -2.51 1.87
CA LEU A 6 -19.48 -1.77 2.50
C LEU A 6 -18.99 -0.35 2.77
N TYR A 7 -19.15 0.53 1.79
CA TYR A 7 -18.74 1.93 1.91
C TYR A 7 -19.65 2.70 2.87
N LEU A 8 -19.04 3.38 3.85
CA LEU A 8 -19.74 4.21 4.83
C LEU A 8 -20.45 5.42 4.18
N TYR A 9 -19.86 5.91 3.08
CA TYR A 9 -20.25 7.14 2.40
C TYR A 9 -21.02 6.80 1.13
N GLY A 10 -22.35 6.80 1.22
CA GLY A 10 -23.24 6.82 0.05
C GLY A 10 -23.62 8.25 -0.33
N LYS A 11 -24.17 8.44 -1.54
CA LYS A 11 -24.59 9.77 -2.05
C LYS A 11 -25.57 10.53 -1.13
N ASN A 12 -26.25 9.84 -0.21
CA ASN A 12 -27.24 10.41 0.70
C ASN A 12 -26.84 10.34 2.19
N THR A 13 -25.58 10.05 2.53
CA THR A 13 -25.13 10.00 3.92
C THR A 13 -25.01 11.43 4.48
N GLN A 14 -25.94 11.85 5.35
CA GLN A 14 -25.94 13.19 5.97
C GLN A 14 -25.28 13.24 7.35
N SER A 15 -25.24 12.10 8.06
CA SER A 15 -24.58 11.98 9.36
C SER A 15 -24.12 10.54 9.59
N ILE A 16 -23.08 10.38 10.40
CA ILE A 16 -22.49 9.08 10.76
C ILE A 16 -22.40 8.98 12.28
N SER A 17 -22.70 7.81 12.83
CA SER A 17 -22.53 7.58 14.26
C SER A 17 -21.05 7.34 14.60
N PHE A 18 -20.63 7.72 15.81
CA PHE A 18 -19.27 7.40 16.28
C PHE A 18 -18.98 5.90 16.25
N SER A 19 -19.98 5.08 16.58
CA SER A 19 -19.85 3.62 16.53
C SER A 19 -19.63 3.12 15.10
N ASP A 20 -20.36 3.64 14.12
CA ASP A 20 -20.18 3.27 12.71
C ASP A 20 -18.82 3.72 12.18
N PHE A 21 -18.37 4.93 12.52
CA PHE A 21 -17.04 5.41 12.14
C PHE A 21 -15.95 4.48 12.67
N VAL A 22 -15.98 4.14 13.96
CA VAL A 22 -14.99 3.26 14.58
C VAL A 22 -15.03 1.86 13.95
N ASN A 23 -16.21 1.27 13.81
CA ASN A 23 -16.33 -0.12 13.38
C ASN A 23 -16.18 -0.34 11.88
N ARG A 24 -16.21 0.71 11.06
CA ARG A 24 -16.20 0.55 9.60
C ARG A 24 -15.06 1.32 8.93
N GLU A 25 -14.68 2.50 9.44
CA GLU A 25 -13.62 3.31 8.86
C GLU A 25 -12.30 3.14 9.61
N LEU A 26 -12.33 3.23 10.94
CA LEU A 26 -11.11 3.05 11.74
C LEU A 26 -10.56 1.63 11.64
N ILE A 27 -11.43 0.61 11.63
CA ILE A 27 -11.01 -0.79 11.41
C ILE A 27 -10.35 -0.97 10.02
N LEU A 28 -10.87 -0.33 8.97
CA LEU A 28 -10.27 -0.40 7.64
C LEU A 28 -8.88 0.25 7.62
N PHE A 29 -8.74 1.40 8.27
CA PHE A 29 -7.44 2.06 8.45
C PHE A 29 -6.47 1.16 9.22
N SER A 30 -6.87 0.61 10.36
CA SER A 30 -6.02 -0.28 11.17
C SER A 30 -5.61 -1.54 10.41
N ASN A 31 -6.52 -2.18 9.67
CA ASN A 31 -6.19 -3.34 8.85
C ASN A 31 -5.20 -3.00 7.73
N THR A 32 -5.41 -1.86 7.05
CA THR A 32 -4.48 -1.38 6.03
C THR A 32 -3.11 -1.08 6.61
N ASP A 33 -3.06 -0.52 7.83
CA ASP A 33 -1.80 -0.27 8.54
C ASP A 33 -1.10 -1.57 8.96
N ILE A 34 -1.83 -2.59 9.41
CA ILE A 34 -1.27 -3.90 9.69
C ILE A 34 -0.65 -4.53 8.43
N ILE A 35 -1.38 -4.51 7.30
CA ILE A 35 -0.92 -5.11 6.05
C ILE A 35 0.35 -4.45 5.53
N ARG A 36 0.47 -3.12 5.66
CA ARG A 36 1.65 -2.39 5.19
C ARG A 36 2.82 -2.48 6.17
N SER A 37 2.56 -2.63 7.47
CA SER A 37 3.58 -2.57 8.52
C SER A 37 4.10 -3.94 8.96
N ILE A 38 3.30 -5.01 8.87
CA ILE A 38 3.72 -6.36 9.26
C ILE A 38 4.22 -7.13 8.02
N PRO A 39 5.46 -7.66 8.04
CA PRO A 39 5.99 -8.45 6.94
C PRO A 39 5.24 -9.80 6.81
N SER A 40 5.16 -10.31 5.58
CA SER A 40 4.65 -11.66 5.35
C SER A 40 5.62 -12.71 5.87
N LEU A 41 5.12 -13.78 6.48
CA LEU A 41 5.94 -14.88 6.98
C LEU A 41 6.73 -15.59 5.86
N MET A 42 6.14 -15.67 4.66
CA MET A 42 6.69 -16.47 3.56
C MET A 42 7.96 -15.88 2.96
N ASP A 43 8.08 -14.56 2.94
CA ASP A 43 9.22 -13.85 2.33
C ASP A 43 9.88 -12.82 3.26
N GLY A 44 9.32 -12.57 4.44
CA GLY A 44 9.82 -11.61 5.41
C GLY A 44 9.64 -10.15 4.98
N PHE A 45 8.92 -9.87 3.88
CA PHE A 45 8.85 -8.53 3.31
C PHE A 45 7.50 -7.85 3.50
N LYS A 46 7.57 -6.55 3.82
CA LYS A 46 6.42 -5.65 3.74
C LYS A 46 6.03 -5.46 2.26
N PRO A 47 4.77 -5.14 1.94
CA PRO A 47 4.34 -4.92 0.56
C PRO A 47 5.17 -3.89 -0.22
N GLY A 48 5.64 -2.82 0.44
CA GLY A 48 6.51 -1.81 -0.17
C GLY A 48 7.86 -2.39 -0.62
N GLN A 49 8.53 -3.13 0.27
CA GLN A 49 9.79 -3.81 -0.03
C GLN A 49 9.64 -4.84 -1.15
N ARG A 50 8.55 -5.62 -1.14
CA ARG A 50 8.25 -6.58 -2.20
C ARG A 50 8.12 -5.90 -3.57
N LYS A 51 7.52 -4.71 -3.63
CA LYS A 51 7.40 -3.92 -4.87
C LYS A 51 8.77 -3.40 -5.36
N VAL A 52 9.62 -2.92 -4.45
CA VAL A 52 10.99 -2.50 -4.78
C VAL A 52 11.76 -3.66 -5.42
N ILE A 53 11.74 -4.83 -4.79
CA ILE A 53 12.43 -6.03 -5.30
C ILE A 53 11.83 -6.46 -6.65
N PHE A 54 10.51 -6.48 -6.79
CA PHE A 54 9.84 -6.80 -8.05
C PHE A 54 10.29 -5.88 -9.19
N THR A 55 10.36 -4.58 -8.97
CA THR A 55 10.83 -3.61 -9.97
C THR A 55 12.31 -3.80 -10.30
N CYS A 56 13.16 -4.09 -9.31
CA CYS A 56 14.59 -4.37 -9.55
C CYS A 56 14.78 -5.63 -10.43
N ILE A 57 14.03 -6.70 -10.15
CA ILE A 57 14.06 -7.93 -10.95
C ILE A 57 13.53 -7.65 -12.35
N LYS A 58 12.40 -6.95 -12.48
CA LYS A 58 11.77 -6.65 -13.77
C LYS A 58 12.61 -5.75 -14.67
N ARG A 59 13.37 -4.80 -14.11
CA ARG A 59 14.30 -3.93 -14.84
C ARG A 59 15.71 -4.53 -14.99
N ASN A 60 15.94 -5.76 -14.52
CA ASN A 60 17.22 -6.47 -14.53
C ASN A 60 18.37 -5.60 -13.99
N LEU A 61 18.14 -4.94 -12.85
CA LEU A 61 19.08 -3.97 -12.24
C LEU A 61 20.25 -4.63 -11.47
N THR A 62 20.57 -5.89 -11.78
CA THR A 62 21.60 -6.68 -11.09
C THR A 62 23.03 -6.16 -11.28
N THR A 63 23.28 -5.36 -12.32
CA THR A 63 24.63 -4.87 -12.67
C THR A 63 24.74 -3.35 -12.82
N LYS A 64 23.62 -2.62 -12.74
CA LYS A 64 23.59 -1.15 -12.88
C LYS A 64 23.05 -0.50 -11.61
N GLU A 65 23.88 0.32 -10.99
CA GLU A 65 23.46 1.18 -9.88
C GLU A 65 22.55 2.29 -10.38
N LEU A 66 21.47 2.53 -9.65
CA LEU A 66 20.46 3.56 -9.93
C LEU A 66 20.27 4.40 -8.69
N LYS A 67 20.12 5.72 -8.86
CA LYS A 67 19.86 6.60 -7.73
C LYS A 67 18.52 6.23 -7.08
N VAL A 68 18.48 6.27 -5.75
CA VAL A 68 17.29 5.92 -4.95
C VAL A 68 16.04 6.66 -5.42
N ALA A 69 16.15 7.95 -5.75
CA ALA A 69 15.04 8.74 -6.31
C ALA A 69 14.52 8.20 -7.66
N GLN A 70 15.41 7.75 -8.54
CA GLN A 70 15.03 7.18 -9.85
C GLN A 70 14.41 5.78 -9.70
N LEU A 71 14.89 5.01 -8.73
CA LEU A 71 14.32 3.71 -8.37
C LEU A 71 12.91 3.87 -7.78
N ALA A 72 12.69 4.85 -6.90
CA ALA A 72 11.38 5.12 -6.31
C ALA A 72 10.34 5.51 -7.38
N GLY A 73 10.69 6.41 -8.30
CA GLY A 73 9.81 6.75 -9.44
C GLY A 73 9.51 5.54 -10.33
N SER A 74 10.52 4.70 -10.56
CA SER A 74 10.42 3.44 -11.29
C SER A 74 9.47 2.42 -10.64
N VAL A 75 9.50 2.31 -9.31
CA VAL A 75 8.62 1.43 -8.53
C VAL A 75 7.18 1.94 -8.55
N ALA A 76 6.97 3.26 -8.39
CA ALA A 76 5.65 3.88 -8.46
C ALA A 76 4.96 3.63 -9.82
N GLU A 77 5.69 3.82 -10.92
CA GLU A 77 5.21 3.59 -12.29
C GLU A 77 4.81 2.12 -12.52
N GLN A 78 5.68 1.18 -12.14
CA GLN A 78 5.50 -0.24 -12.47
C GLN A 78 4.57 -1.01 -11.54
N SER A 79 4.29 -0.49 -10.34
CA SER A 79 3.50 -1.19 -9.30
C SER A 79 2.12 -0.55 -9.04
N ALA A 80 1.67 0.34 -9.93
CA ALA A 80 0.36 1.00 -9.91
C ALA A 80 -0.02 1.53 -8.51
N TYR A 81 0.90 2.26 -7.87
CA TYR A 81 0.72 2.71 -6.50
C TYR A 81 0.15 4.13 -6.46
N HIS A 82 -0.96 4.30 -5.72
CA HIS A 82 -1.71 5.55 -5.63
C HIS A 82 -1.38 6.41 -4.39
N HIS A 83 -0.43 5.99 -3.54
CA HIS A 83 0.00 6.75 -2.35
C HIS A 83 1.42 7.30 -2.55
N GLY A 84 1.62 8.56 -2.17
CA GLY A 84 2.79 9.38 -2.51
C GLY A 84 4.16 8.78 -2.22
N GLU A 85 5.15 9.25 -2.98
CA GLU A 85 6.50 8.72 -3.19
C GLU A 85 7.33 8.55 -1.90
N VAL A 86 7.07 9.38 -0.89
CA VAL A 86 7.85 9.45 0.37
C VAL A 86 7.71 8.17 1.22
N GLY A 87 6.54 7.53 1.22
CA GLY A 87 6.32 6.33 2.03
C GLY A 87 7.04 5.06 1.52
N GLN A 88 7.59 5.06 0.31
CA GLN A 88 8.20 3.86 -0.30
C GLN A 88 9.62 3.56 0.18
N ILE A 89 10.35 4.58 0.67
CA ILE A 89 11.81 4.48 0.89
C ILE A 89 12.14 4.34 2.38
N GLU A 90 11.26 4.82 3.27
CA GLU A 90 11.53 4.92 4.71
C GLU A 90 10.85 3.83 5.57
N SER A 91 10.10 2.89 4.97
CA SER A 91 9.29 1.89 5.71
C SER A 91 9.82 0.45 5.67
#